data_AF-A0A7Y7DNJ0-F1
#
_entry.id   AF-A0A7Y7DNJ0-F1
#
_cell.length_a   1.000
_cell.length_b   1.000
_cell.length_c   1.000
_cell.angle_alpha   90.00
_cell.angle_beta   90.00
_cell.angle_gamma   90.00
#
_symmetry.space_group_name_H-M   'P 1'
#
loop_
_entity.id
_entity.type
_entity.pdbx_description
1 polymer ?
#
loop_
_entity_poly.entity_id
_entity_poly.type
_entity_poly.pdbx_seq_one_letter_code
_entity_poly.pdbx_strand_id
1 'polypeptide(L)'
;MNSDEMFPANVHFIKPRKLVLSDRLDRFLNENALAPKVAPTRCDPTRPKPNGINAITCTSCGQAEYIHRDHCRCGHYLRGQLEDEYLVWEARIHFCHGSLSVQTDKRLCRLRLILLPAMPFLVAPLLLLALQPGNAALTALIWMIPGLLILGAFAILEQIMTRALRASASFIGSYTFDDFVEQKHQFQNATSVGIDGQWTAMHNSKTTPL
;
A
#
# COMPACT_ATOMS: atom_id res chain seq x y z
N MET A 1 27.25 -11.36 15.14
CA MET A 1 26.18 -10.53 15.72
C MET A 1 25.64 -9.68 14.57
N ASN A 2 24.82 -10.28 13.71
CA ASN A 2 23.36 -10.43 13.80
C ASN A 2 22.61 -9.11 13.58
N SER A 3 22.25 -8.89 12.32
CA SER A 3 21.01 -8.23 11.93
C SER A 3 20.54 -8.94 10.66
N ASP A 4 19.88 -10.08 10.87
CA ASP A 4 18.99 -10.65 9.87
C ASP A 4 17.87 -9.64 9.62
N GLU A 5 18.04 -8.78 8.61
CA GLU A 5 16.91 -8.09 7.99
C GLU A 5 16.13 -9.13 7.19
N MET A 6 15.31 -9.86 7.94
CA MET A 6 14.43 -10.91 7.47
C MET A 6 13.36 -10.28 6.60
N PHE A 7 13.60 -10.28 5.29
CA PHE A 7 12.57 -10.04 4.29
C PHE A 7 11.36 -10.95 4.57
N PRO A 8 10.12 -10.47 4.37
CA PRO A 8 8.91 -11.24 4.68
C PRO A 8 8.92 -12.58 3.95
N ALA A 9 8.48 -13.65 4.63
CA ALA A 9 8.53 -15.06 4.23
C ALA A 9 7.87 -15.40 2.86
N ASN A 10 7.26 -14.41 2.22
CA ASN A 10 6.54 -14.51 0.95
C ASN A 10 7.44 -14.09 -0.23
N VAL A 11 8.64 -13.55 0.04
CA VAL A 11 9.68 -13.35 -0.95
C VAL A 11 10.35 -14.69 -1.17
N HIS A 12 9.82 -15.47 -2.11
CA HIS A 12 10.68 -16.43 -2.77
C HIS A 12 11.76 -15.61 -3.44
N PHE A 13 12.98 -15.68 -2.91
CA PHE A 13 14.16 -15.40 -3.71
C PHE A 13 14.00 -16.28 -4.95
N ILE A 14 13.53 -15.71 -6.05
CA ILE A 14 13.77 -16.30 -7.36
C ILE A 14 15.26 -16.06 -7.56
N LYS A 15 16.05 -16.89 -6.87
CA LYS A 15 17.43 -17.15 -7.22
C LYS A 15 17.35 -17.35 -8.73
N PRO A 16 18.06 -16.55 -9.55
CA PRO A 16 18.00 -16.69 -10.99
C PRO A 16 18.11 -18.18 -11.22
N ARG A 17 17.04 -18.78 -11.77
CA ARG A 17 16.95 -20.22 -11.87
C ARG A 17 18.24 -20.56 -12.58
N LYS A 18 19.19 -21.18 -11.87
CA LYS A 18 20.35 -21.76 -12.51
C LYS A 18 19.67 -22.78 -13.40
N LEU A 19 19.43 -22.38 -14.65
CA LEU A 19 19.11 -23.31 -15.70
C LEU A 19 20.37 -24.15 -15.68
N VAL A 20 20.32 -25.25 -14.94
CA VAL A 20 21.29 -26.32 -15.03
C VAL A 20 21.02 -26.88 -16.40
N LEU A 21 21.53 -26.16 -17.40
CA LEU A 21 21.71 -26.70 -18.71
C LEU A 21 22.65 -27.87 -18.48
N SER A 22 22.25 -29.02 -19.02
CA SER A 22 22.90 -30.34 -18.85
C SER A 22 24.39 -30.25 -18.50
N ASP A 23 24.88 -31.07 -17.58
CA ASP A 23 26.30 -31.09 -17.13
C ASP A 23 27.34 -30.92 -18.24
N ARG A 24 27.02 -31.39 -19.45
CA ARG A 24 27.85 -31.25 -20.65
C ARG A 24 28.03 -29.78 -21.11
N LEU A 25 26.98 -28.96 -21.04
CA LEU A 25 27.04 -27.54 -21.40
C LEU A 25 27.74 -26.74 -20.31
N ASP A 26 27.46 -26.99 -19.03
CA ASP A 26 28.17 -26.33 -17.93
C ASP A 26 29.67 -26.66 -17.95
N ARG A 27 30.03 -27.91 -18.26
CA ARG A 27 31.41 -28.32 -18.47
C ARG A 27 32.03 -27.62 -19.68
N PHE A 28 31.33 -27.57 -20.81
CA PHE A 28 31.77 -26.84 -22.00
C PHE A 28 31.98 -25.34 -21.74
N LEU A 29 31.06 -24.69 -21.01
CA LEU A 29 31.16 -23.27 -20.66
C LEU A 29 32.34 -23.00 -19.73
N ASN A 30 32.61 -23.90 -18.79
CA ASN A 30 33.76 -23.80 -17.89
C ASN A 30 35.08 -24.06 -18.61
N GLU A 31 35.15 -25.10 -19.45
CA GLU A 31 36.34 -25.48 -20.24
C GLU A 31 36.73 -24.37 -21.23
N ASN A 32 35.74 -23.70 -21.84
CA ASN A 32 35.98 -22.62 -22.80
C ASN A 32 36.02 -21.22 -22.15
N ALA A 33 36.04 -21.13 -20.81
CA ALA A 33 36.02 -19.86 -20.06
C ALA A 33 34.85 -18.91 -20.41
N LEU A 34 33.74 -19.46 -20.92
CA LEU A 34 32.50 -18.76 -21.27
C LEU A 34 31.54 -18.65 -20.08
N ALA A 35 31.82 -19.35 -18.98
CA ALA A 35 31.06 -19.20 -17.74
C ALA A 35 31.16 -17.75 -17.23
N PRO A 36 30.03 -17.09 -16.91
CA PRO A 36 30.04 -15.71 -16.41
C PRO A 36 30.84 -15.66 -15.10
N LYS A 37 32.09 -15.20 -15.19
CA LYS A 37 32.94 -14.95 -14.04
C LYS A 37 32.33 -13.78 -13.27
N VAL A 38 31.93 -14.02 -12.02
CA VAL A 38 31.61 -12.96 -11.07
C VAL A 38 32.93 -12.28 -10.71
N ALA A 39 33.42 -11.42 -11.60
CA ALA A 39 34.60 -10.63 -11.34
C ALA A 39 34.31 -9.69 -10.16
N PRO A 40 35.23 -9.50 -9.21
CA PRO A 40 35.10 -8.47 -8.20
C PRO A 40 35.02 -7.12 -8.90
N THR A 41 33.85 -6.48 -8.79
CA THR A 41 33.51 -5.30 -9.60
C THR A 41 34.34 -4.11 -9.14
N ARG A 42 35.26 -3.66 -10.00
CA ARG A 42 35.95 -2.37 -9.85
C ARG A 42 34.88 -1.27 -9.75
N CYS A 43 34.94 -0.43 -8.71
CA CYS A 43 34.08 0.75 -8.59
C CYS A 43 34.35 1.66 -9.78
N ASP A 44 33.48 1.59 -10.77
CA ASP A 44 33.56 2.40 -11.98
C ASP A 44 33.06 3.81 -11.64
N PRO A 45 33.88 4.86 -11.83
CA PRO A 45 33.52 6.23 -11.48
C PRO A 45 32.33 6.77 -12.29
N THR A 46 31.94 6.08 -13.37
CA THR A 46 30.77 6.44 -14.19
C THR A 46 29.46 5.81 -13.69
N ARG A 47 29.49 5.03 -12.61
CA ARG A 47 28.27 4.53 -11.94
C ARG A 47 27.60 5.64 -11.14
N PRO A 48 26.27 5.65 -11.04
CA PRO A 48 25.58 6.60 -10.18
C PRO A 48 25.95 6.33 -8.72
N LYS A 49 25.85 7.37 -7.88
CA LYS A 49 25.99 7.21 -6.43
C LYS A 49 24.94 6.20 -5.94
N PRO A 50 25.31 5.27 -5.05
CA PRO A 50 24.33 4.39 -4.42
C PRO A 50 23.27 5.25 -3.71
N ASN A 51 22.01 4.83 -3.81
CA ASN A 51 20.84 5.56 -3.30
C ASN A 51 20.56 6.92 -3.96
N GLY A 52 21.15 7.20 -5.13
CA GLY A 52 20.73 8.34 -5.94
C GLY A 52 19.33 8.13 -6.53
N ILE A 53 18.63 9.23 -6.81
CA ILE A 53 17.29 9.26 -7.41
C ILE A 53 17.22 8.36 -8.66
N ASN A 54 18.23 8.45 -9.53
CA ASN A 54 18.28 7.70 -10.78
C ASN A 54 19.04 6.37 -10.65
N ALA A 55 19.25 5.86 -9.44
CA ALA A 55 20.04 4.67 -9.18
C ALA A 55 19.17 3.48 -8.76
N ILE A 56 19.49 2.31 -9.33
CA ILE A 56 19.00 1.00 -8.92
C ILE A 56 20.20 0.12 -8.54
N THR A 57 20.08 -0.63 -7.47
CA THR A 57 21.09 -1.62 -7.07
C THR A 57 20.82 -2.93 -7.79
N CYS A 58 21.80 -3.42 -8.53
CA CYS A 58 21.69 -4.70 -9.21
C CYS A 58 21.73 -5.84 -8.18
N THR A 59 20.72 -6.71 -8.16
CA THR A 59 20.68 -7.87 -7.24
C THR A 59 21.79 -8.89 -7.50
N SER A 60 22.33 -8.96 -8.72
CA SER A 60 23.39 -9.90 -9.06
C SER A 60 24.78 -9.45 -8.60
N CYS A 61 25.16 -8.19 -8.84
CA CYS A 61 26.52 -7.70 -8.55
C CYS A 61 26.59 -6.70 -7.38
N GLY A 62 25.43 -6.32 -6.82
CA GLY A 62 25.31 -5.38 -5.70
C GLY A 62 25.65 -3.92 -6.02
N GLN A 63 26.03 -3.63 -7.26
CA GLN A 63 26.46 -2.28 -7.66
C GLN A 63 25.27 -1.42 -8.08
N ALA A 64 25.37 -0.11 -7.84
CA ALA A 64 24.43 0.86 -8.36
C ALA A 64 24.59 1.02 -9.88
N GLU A 65 23.47 1.10 -10.58
CA GLU A 65 23.35 1.36 -12.01
C GLU A 65 22.20 2.34 -12.25
N TYR A 66 22.14 2.94 -13.43
CA TYR A 66 21.05 3.86 -13.75
C TYR A 66 19.73 3.14 -14.00
N ILE A 67 18.64 3.66 -13.44
CA ILE A 67 17.30 3.06 -13.51
C ILE A 67 16.76 2.90 -14.95
N HIS A 68 17.20 3.76 -15.88
CA HIS A 68 16.79 3.72 -17.29
C HIS A 68 17.52 2.64 -18.12
N ARG A 69 18.51 1.95 -17.54
CA ARG A 69 19.22 0.88 -18.26
C ARG A 69 18.43 -0.41 -18.13
N ASP A 70 18.20 -1.08 -19.27
CA ASP A 70 17.56 -2.40 -19.28
C ASP A 70 18.44 -3.48 -18.62
N HIS A 71 19.76 -3.33 -18.72
CA HIS A 71 20.74 -4.29 -18.23
C HIS A 71 21.84 -3.61 -17.41
N CYS A 72 22.29 -4.29 -16.36
CA CYS A 72 23.49 -3.91 -15.61
C CYS A 72 24.74 -4.21 -16.43
N ARG A 73 25.85 -3.53 -16.14
CA ARG A 73 27.17 -3.84 -16.74
C ARG A 73 27.66 -5.26 -16.46
N CYS A 74 27.10 -5.96 -15.47
CA CYS A 74 27.36 -7.38 -15.25
C CYS A 74 26.53 -8.32 -16.15
N GLY A 75 25.65 -7.77 -17.00
CA GLY A 75 24.75 -8.53 -17.87
C GLY A 75 23.40 -8.90 -17.24
N HIS A 76 23.14 -8.53 -15.99
CA HIS A 76 21.86 -8.81 -15.32
C HIS A 76 20.73 -7.90 -15.84
N TYR A 77 19.54 -8.47 -16.07
CA TYR A 77 18.36 -7.74 -16.55
C TYR A 77 17.73 -6.92 -15.41
N LEU A 78 17.91 -5.59 -15.45
CA LEU A 78 17.46 -4.66 -14.41
C LEU A 78 15.98 -4.31 -14.55
N ARG A 79 15.46 -4.30 -15.78
CA ARG A 79 14.05 -3.97 -16.02
C ARG A 79 13.12 -5.03 -15.43
N GLY A 80 13.49 -6.31 -15.51
CA GLY A 80 12.75 -7.38 -14.84
C GLY A 80 12.77 -7.23 -13.31
N GLN A 81 13.88 -6.77 -12.74
CA GLN A 81 13.94 -6.44 -11.31
C GLN A 81 12.96 -5.29 -10.95
N LEU A 82 12.86 -4.25 -11.79
CA LEU A 82 11.89 -3.16 -11.58
C LEU A 82 10.45 -3.63 -11.68
N GLU A 83 10.14 -4.50 -12.64
CA GLU A 83 8.82 -5.11 -12.81
C GLU A 83 8.46 -5.98 -11.59
N ASP A 84 9.40 -6.78 -11.08
CA ASP A 84 9.21 -7.57 -9.87
C ASP A 84 8.96 -6.68 -8.64
N GLU A 85 9.74 -5.59 -8.47
CA GLU A 85 9.53 -4.62 -7.39
C GLU A 85 8.17 -3.92 -7.50
N TYR A 86 7.73 -3.62 -8.73
CA TYR A 86 6.40 -3.05 -8.99
C TYR A 86 5.28 -4.01 -8.59
N LEU A 87 5.37 -5.29 -8.96
CA LEU A 87 4.36 -6.30 -8.59
C LEU A 87 4.26 -6.47 -7.06
N VAL A 88 5.40 -6.44 -6.36
CA VAL A 88 5.42 -6.50 -4.90
C VAL A 88 4.76 -5.27 -4.29
N TRP A 89 5.05 -4.10 -4.84
CA TRP A 89 4.44 -2.84 -4.43
C TRP A 89 2.91 -2.84 -4.67
N GLU A 90 2.47 -3.33 -5.83
CA GLU A 90 1.06 -3.46 -6.18
C GLU A 90 0.33 -4.38 -5.20
N ALA A 91 0.89 -5.57 -4.95
CA ALA A 91 0.35 -6.53 -4.00
C ALA A 91 0.23 -5.93 -2.59
N ARG A 92 1.20 -5.10 -2.20
CA ARG A 92 1.18 -4.39 -0.92
C ARG A 92 0.06 -3.36 -0.86
N ILE A 93 -0.20 -2.60 -1.92
CA ILE A 93 -1.30 -1.63 -1.98
C ILE A 93 -2.65 -2.34 -1.83
N HIS A 94 -2.87 -3.42 -2.57
CA HIS A 94 -4.09 -4.22 -2.48
C HIS A 94 -4.28 -4.78 -1.06
N PHE A 95 -3.21 -5.30 -0.45
CA PHE A 95 -3.23 -5.76 0.93
C PHE A 95 -3.59 -4.63 1.91
N CYS A 96 -2.96 -3.46 1.77
CA CYS A 96 -3.24 -2.29 2.60
C CYS A 96 -4.70 -1.84 2.47
N HIS A 97 -5.23 -1.77 1.24
CA HIS A 97 -6.64 -1.45 1.01
C HIS A 97 -7.60 -2.48 1.61
N GLY A 98 -7.32 -3.77 1.43
CA GLY A 98 -8.09 -4.84 2.07
C GLY A 98 -8.06 -4.76 3.59
N SER A 99 -6.92 -4.41 4.18
CA SER A 99 -6.82 -4.19 5.62
C SER A 99 -7.63 -2.98 6.10
N LEU A 100 -7.66 -1.91 5.29
CA LEU A 100 -8.40 -0.68 5.58
C LEU A 100 -9.91 -0.88 5.47
N SER A 101 -10.38 -1.65 4.48
CA SER A 101 -11.81 -1.99 4.32
C SER A 101 -12.31 -2.78 5.53
N VAL A 102 -11.59 -3.83 5.92
CA VAL A 102 -11.94 -4.64 7.11
C VAL A 102 -11.95 -3.80 8.39
N GLN A 103 -10.99 -2.88 8.56
CA GLN A 103 -10.98 -2.00 9.74
C GLN A 103 -12.15 -1.03 9.75
N THR A 104 -12.48 -0.45 8.59
CA THR A 104 -13.59 0.49 8.46
C THR A 104 -14.93 -0.21 8.67
N ASP A 105 -15.11 -1.41 8.14
CA ASP A 105 -16.32 -2.22 8.34
C ASP A 105 -16.56 -2.53 9.81
N LYS A 106 -15.50 -2.89 10.56
CA LYS A 106 -15.60 -3.09 12.02
C LYS A 106 -16.00 -1.83 12.78
N ARG A 107 -15.61 -0.65 12.29
CA ARG A 107 -15.97 0.64 12.90
C ARG A 107 -17.40 1.04 12.53
N LEU A 108 -17.81 0.85 11.27
CA LEU A 108 -19.18 1.09 10.82
C LEU A 108 -20.17 0.15 11.50
N CYS A 109 -19.82 -1.12 11.70
CA CYS A 109 -20.66 -2.07 12.44
C CYS A 109 -20.91 -1.60 13.88
N ARG A 110 -19.87 -1.10 14.57
CA ARG A 110 -20.03 -0.49 15.90
C ARG A 110 -20.86 0.78 15.86
N LEU A 111 -20.67 1.62 14.85
CA LEU A 111 -21.46 2.85 14.67
C LEU A 111 -22.95 2.53 14.49
N ARG A 112 -23.28 1.47 13.75
CA ARG A 112 -24.67 1.04 13.52
C ARG A 112 -25.38 0.61 14.80
N LEU A 113 -24.65 0.08 15.80
CA LEU A 113 -25.23 -0.22 17.11
C LEU A 113 -25.68 1.06 17.86
N ILE A 114 -25.02 2.20 17.61
CA ILE A 114 -25.41 3.50 18.18
C ILE A 114 -26.68 4.04 17.50
N LEU A 115 -27.03 3.55 16.30
CA LEU A 115 -28.27 3.90 15.61
C LEU A 115 -29.50 3.17 16.15
N LEU A 116 -29.31 2.03 16.83
CA LEU A 116 -30.39 1.23 17.42
C LEU A 116 -31.29 2.03 18.38
N PRO A 117 -30.78 2.87 19.29
CA PRO A 117 -31.62 3.75 20.13
C PRO A 117 -32.31 4.88 19.35
N ALA A 118 -31.90 5.20 18.11
CA ALA A 118 -32.57 6.21 17.29
C ALA A 118 -33.85 5.66 16.64
N MET A 119 -33.95 4.35 16.45
CA MET A 119 -35.12 3.68 15.85
C MET A 119 -36.45 4.01 16.52
N PRO A 120 -36.62 3.97 17.86
CA PRO A 120 -37.89 4.32 18.50
C PRO A 120 -38.30 5.77 18.21
N PHE A 121 -37.36 6.71 18.13
CA PHE A 121 -37.64 8.12 17.82
C PHE A 121 -38.06 8.33 16.36
N LEU A 122 -37.77 7.40 15.46
CA LEU A 122 -38.17 7.47 14.06
C LEU A 122 -39.46 6.68 13.79
N VAL A 123 -39.57 5.47 14.34
CA VAL A 123 -40.68 4.55 14.05
C VAL A 123 -41.94 4.89 14.84
N ALA A 124 -41.81 5.21 16.14
CA ALA A 124 -42.97 5.50 16.98
C ALA A 124 -43.82 6.71 16.51
N PRO A 125 -43.25 7.87 16.17
CA PRO A 125 -44.04 8.99 15.66
C PRO A 125 -44.67 8.73 14.30
N LEU A 126 -44.03 7.93 13.42
CA LEU A 126 -44.65 7.49 12.16
C LEU A 126 -45.87 6.60 12.41
N LEU A 127 -45.77 5.68 13.38
CA LEU A 127 -46.91 4.85 13.80
C LEU A 127 -48.04 5.71 14.39
N LEU A 128 -47.71 6.71 15.20
CA LEU A 128 -48.66 7.63 15.81
C LEU A 128 -49.42 8.44 14.74
N LEU A 129 -48.72 8.95 13.73
CA LEU A 129 -49.33 9.66 12.60
C LEU A 129 -50.28 8.75 11.80
N ALA A 130 -49.89 7.50 11.58
CA ALA A 130 -50.67 6.55 10.80
C ALA A 130 -51.95 6.09 11.53
N LEU A 131 -51.89 5.93 12.85
CA LEU A 131 -53.01 5.45 13.67
C LEU A 131 -53.93 6.57 14.18
N GLN A 132 -53.41 7.79 14.35
CA GLN A 132 -54.17 8.94 14.88
C GLN A 132 -53.89 10.22 14.08
N PRO A 133 -54.56 10.44 12.94
CA PRO A 133 -54.31 11.58 12.04
C PRO A 133 -54.74 12.96 12.59
N GLY A 134 -55.18 13.06 13.85
CA GLY A 134 -55.65 14.31 14.48
C GLY A 134 -54.51 15.22 14.98
N ASN A 135 -54.74 15.94 16.10
CA ASN A 135 -53.78 16.87 16.73
C ASN A 135 -52.41 16.27 17.10
N ALA A 136 -52.21 14.96 16.91
CA ALA A 136 -50.96 14.25 17.13
C ALA A 136 -49.88 14.55 16.07
N ALA A 137 -50.22 15.25 14.97
CA ALA A 137 -49.26 15.57 13.92
C ALA A 137 -48.09 16.44 14.43
N LEU A 138 -48.38 17.45 15.26
CA LEU A 138 -47.37 18.39 15.75
C LEU A 138 -46.47 17.76 16.83
N THR A 139 -47.04 16.91 17.69
CA THR A 139 -46.28 16.17 18.71
C THR A 139 -45.38 15.11 18.09
N ALA A 140 -45.85 14.42 17.05
CA ALA A 140 -45.06 13.46 16.29
C ALA A 140 -43.88 14.13 15.56
N LEU A 141 -44.07 15.30 14.96
CA LEU A 141 -43.00 16.08 14.33
C LEU A 141 -41.92 16.50 15.34
N ILE A 142 -42.31 16.95 16.53
CA ILE A 142 -41.36 17.31 17.60
C ILE A 142 -40.56 16.08 18.05
N TRP A 143 -41.21 14.92 18.13
CA TRP A 143 -40.55 13.65 18.49
C TRP A 143 -39.54 13.14 17.46
N MET A 144 -39.70 13.50 16.17
CA MET A 144 -38.78 13.11 15.10
C MET A 144 -37.46 13.89 15.11
N ILE A 145 -37.45 15.12 15.66
CA ILE A 145 -36.27 16.01 15.69
C ILE A 145 -35.02 15.30 16.26
N PRO A 146 -35.07 14.69 17.47
CA PRO A 146 -33.89 13.99 18.00
C PRO A 146 -33.46 12.80 17.13
N GLY A 147 -34.41 12.06 16.54
CA GLY A 147 -34.10 10.96 15.62
C GLY A 147 -33.34 11.43 14.38
N LEU A 148 -33.78 12.55 13.79
CA LEU A 148 -33.13 13.17 12.63
C LEU A 148 -31.74 13.73 12.97
N LEU A 149 -31.56 14.33 14.15
CA LEU A 149 -30.25 14.80 14.60
C LEU A 149 -29.24 13.65 14.75
N ILE A 150 -29.65 12.52 15.33
CA ILE A 150 -28.79 11.34 15.46
C ILE A 150 -28.44 10.77 14.08
N LEU A 151 -29.42 10.70 13.16
CA LEU A 151 -29.21 10.22 11.80
C LEU A 151 -28.24 11.13 11.01
N GLY A 152 -28.38 12.44 11.15
CA GLY A 152 -27.49 13.43 10.54
C GLY A 152 -26.06 13.33 11.06
N ALA A 153 -25.89 13.22 12.38
CA ALA A 153 -24.57 13.02 12.99
C ALA A 153 -23.92 11.71 12.53
N PHE A 154 -24.70 10.63 12.43
CA PHE A 154 -24.25 9.34 11.91
C PHE A 154 -23.77 9.46 10.45
N ALA A 155 -24.53 10.12 9.58
CA ALA A 155 -24.17 10.30 8.17
C ALA A 155 -22.85 11.06 8.00
N ILE A 156 -22.63 12.10 8.81
CA ILE A 156 -21.37 12.87 8.82
C ILE A 156 -20.21 11.96 9.25
N LEU A 157 -20.38 11.21 10.34
CA LEU A 157 -19.36 10.27 10.82
C LEU A 157 -19.04 9.20 9.78
N GLU A 158 -20.05 8.59 9.16
CA GLU A 158 -19.86 7.62 8.09
C GLU A 158 -19.11 8.23 6.89
N GLN A 159 -19.43 9.46 6.50
CA GLN A 159 -18.74 10.14 5.42
C GLN A 159 -17.27 10.42 5.74
N ILE A 160 -16.95 10.83 6.96
CA ILE A 160 -15.56 11.05 7.41
C ILE A 160 -14.79 9.73 7.36
N MET A 161 -15.38 8.65 7.87
CA MET A 161 -14.74 7.34 7.96
C MET A 161 -14.55 6.67 6.60
N THR A 162 -15.52 6.80 5.70
CA THR A 162 -15.46 6.24 4.35
C THR A 162 -14.60 7.07 3.39
N ARG A 163 -14.25 8.32 3.74
CA ARG A 163 -13.41 9.18 2.90
C ARG A 163 -12.06 8.53 2.58
N ALA A 164 -11.40 7.96 3.57
CA ALA A 164 -10.11 7.30 3.39
C ALA A 164 -10.23 6.06 2.50
N LEU A 165 -11.31 5.29 2.64
CA LEU A 165 -11.59 4.15 1.76
C LEU A 165 -11.81 4.58 0.32
N ARG A 166 -12.64 5.60 0.09
CA ARG A 166 -12.90 6.11 -1.26
C ARG A 166 -11.62 6.60 -1.94
N ALA A 167 -10.78 7.34 -1.22
CA ALA A 167 -9.48 7.78 -1.73
C ALA A 167 -8.57 6.60 -2.09
N SER A 168 -8.53 5.55 -1.25
CA SER A 168 -7.75 4.35 -1.56
C SER A 168 -8.31 3.55 -2.73
N ALA A 169 -9.64 3.48 -2.86
CA ALA A 169 -10.31 2.79 -3.97
C ALA A 169 -10.10 3.53 -5.29
N SER A 170 -10.18 4.86 -5.29
CA SER A 170 -9.86 5.65 -6.47
C SER A 170 -8.39 5.49 -6.88
N PHE A 171 -7.47 5.44 -5.90
CA PHE A 171 -6.06 5.21 -6.17
C PHE A 171 -5.81 3.84 -6.80
N ILE A 172 -6.42 2.76 -6.28
CA ILE A 172 -6.36 1.42 -6.89
C ILE A 172 -6.93 1.40 -8.31
N GLY A 173 -7.94 2.22 -8.60
CA GLY A 173 -8.53 2.31 -9.93
C GLY A 173 -7.66 3.05 -10.95
N SER A 174 -6.67 3.85 -10.52
CA SER A 174 -5.97 4.79 -11.40
C SER A 174 -4.44 4.74 -11.34
N TYR A 175 -3.84 3.92 -10.46
CA TYR A 175 -2.39 3.89 -10.33
C TYR A 175 -1.71 3.32 -11.59
N THR A 176 -0.50 3.80 -11.83
CA THR A 176 0.33 3.44 -12.98
C THR A 176 1.74 3.05 -12.52
N PHE A 177 2.55 2.55 -13.46
CA PHE A 177 3.97 2.27 -13.19
C PHE A 177 4.76 3.55 -12.88
N ASP A 178 4.38 4.68 -13.47
CA ASP A 178 5.04 5.96 -13.22
C ASP A 178 4.84 6.42 -11.77
N ASP A 179 3.66 6.19 -11.20
CA ASP A 179 3.37 6.47 -9.77
C ASP A 179 4.29 5.68 -8.84
N PHE A 180 4.61 4.43 -9.20
CA PHE A 180 5.56 3.61 -8.45
C PHE A 180 6.98 4.19 -8.51
N VAL A 181 7.43 4.57 -9.70
CA VAL A 181 8.76 5.17 -9.90
C VAL A 181 8.86 6.50 -9.14
N GLU A 182 7.84 7.35 -9.20
CA GLU A 182 7.78 8.61 -8.46
C GLU A 182 7.84 8.37 -6.94
N GLN A 183 7.03 7.43 -6.42
CA GLN A 183 7.04 7.12 -5.00
C GLN A 183 8.40 6.59 -4.53
N LYS A 184 9.05 5.76 -5.35
CA LYS A 184 10.41 5.27 -5.08
C LYS A 184 11.42 6.42 -5.01
N HIS A 185 11.32 7.41 -5.89
CA HIS A 185 12.14 8.62 -5.83
C HIS A 185 11.89 9.44 -4.55
N GLN A 186 10.62 9.56 -4.11
CA GLN A 186 10.29 10.26 -2.86
C GLN A 186 10.91 9.56 -1.63
N PHE A 187 10.84 8.23 -1.55
CA PHE A 187 11.46 7.46 -0.46
C PHE A 187 12.99 7.57 -0.45
N GLN A 188 13.63 7.59 -1.62
CA GLN A 188 15.07 7.78 -1.75
C GLN A 188 15.49 9.21 -1.35
N ASN A 189 14.69 10.22 -1.70
CA ASN A 189 14.92 11.59 -1.26
C ASN A 189 14.81 11.74 0.26
N ALA A 190 13.79 11.14 0.88
CA ALA A 190 13.61 11.14 2.33
C ALA A 190 14.74 10.42 3.09
N THR A 191 15.35 9.39 2.49
CA THR A 191 16.50 8.70 3.08
C THR A 191 17.84 9.43 2.83
N SER A 192 17.93 10.24 1.78
CA SER A 192 19.11 11.09 1.50
C SER A 192 19.15 12.37 2.34
N VAL A 193 17.98 12.88 2.76
CA VAL A 193 17.82 13.97 3.72
C VAL A 193 17.63 13.31 5.08
N GLY A 194 18.73 12.79 5.65
CA GLY A 194 18.67 11.90 6.81
C GLY A 194 17.75 12.40 7.92
N ILE A 195 16.60 11.73 8.10
CA ILE A 195 15.73 11.78 9.28
C ILE A 195 15.06 10.41 9.41
N ASP A 196 15.34 9.74 10.52
CA ASP A 196 14.48 8.73 11.11
C ASP A 196 13.06 9.32 11.27
N GLY A 197 12.11 8.88 10.46
CA GLY A 197 10.70 9.18 10.71
C GLY A 197 9.88 9.51 9.47
N GLN A 198 9.45 8.50 8.72
CA GLN A 198 8.29 8.67 7.85
C GLN A 198 7.44 7.40 7.60
N TRP A 199 7.81 6.25 8.17
CA TRP A 199 6.86 5.13 8.36
C TRP A 199 5.86 5.37 9.50
N THR A 200 6.11 6.35 10.37
CA THR A 200 5.21 6.75 11.46
C THR A 200 4.09 7.67 11.00
N ALA A 201 4.21 8.40 9.87
CA ALA A 201 3.19 9.36 9.45
C ALA A 201 1.92 8.69 8.90
N MET A 202 2.02 7.50 8.31
CA MET A 202 0.84 6.75 7.86
C MET A 202 0.19 5.92 8.99
N HIS A 203 0.92 5.68 10.09
CA HIS A 203 0.43 5.01 11.30
C HIS A 203 -0.07 5.98 12.40
N ASN A 204 0.31 7.25 12.37
CA ASN A 204 -0.03 8.26 13.41
C ASN A 204 -1.30 9.08 13.15
N SER A 205 -2.13 8.75 12.16
CA SER A 205 -3.49 9.28 12.11
C SER A 205 -4.43 8.64 13.16
N LYS A 206 -3.93 7.70 13.97
CA LYS A 206 -4.55 7.28 15.23
C LYS A 206 -4.06 8.18 16.38
N THR A 207 -4.53 9.42 16.44
CA THR A 207 -4.77 10.20 17.68
C THR A 207 -5.17 11.63 17.31
N THR A 208 -6.43 11.81 16.97
CA THR A 208 -7.14 13.06 17.25
C THR A 208 -8.39 12.69 18.04
N PRO A 209 -8.41 12.92 19.36
CA PRO A 209 -9.65 12.91 20.12
C PRO A 209 -10.30 14.28 19.92
N LEU A 210 -11.41 14.31 19.19
CA LEU A 210 -12.51 15.27 19.38
C LEU A 210 -13.80 14.48 19.19
#